data_AF-A0A8H5ZE72-F1
#
_entry.id   AF-A0A8H5ZE72-F1
#
_cell.length_a   1.000
_cell.length_b   1.000
_cell.length_c   1.000
_cell.angle_alpha   90.00
_cell.angle_beta   90.00
_cell.angle_gamma   90.00
#
_symmetry.space_group_name_H-M   'P 1'
#
loop_
_entity.id
_entity.type
_entity.pdbx_description
1 polymer ?
#
loop_
_entity_poly.entity_id
_entity_poly.type
_entity_poly.pdbx_seq_one_letter_code
_entity_poly.pdbx_strand_id
1 'polypeptide(L)'
;MRECNGVTFNQPLSLNSSICPSDEVCQKANADCLLREQQLSAQLTEAQQQAAAELNKIKQEHLLREQELLKKEQQLTDELKTLRNPPWKYIGCYTDTDLRVLRDDYKKDNNMTRDMCAAFCKGRKYYGVQFYIECFCGDAFRIATENVPENHCSMKCAGGSLNCGGSHKMNIFEKVY
;
A
#
# COMPACT_ATOMS: atom_id res chain seq x y z
N MET A 1 -51.42 -16.57 -18.57
CA MET A 1 -52.35 -17.42 -17.78
C MET A 1 -52.30 -16.90 -16.36
N ARG A 2 -53.38 -16.28 -15.86
CA ARG A 2 -53.46 -15.82 -14.47
C ARG A 2 -54.43 -16.76 -13.76
N GLU A 3 -53.89 -17.64 -12.93
CA GLU A 3 -54.67 -18.51 -12.06
C GLU A 3 -54.76 -17.85 -10.69
N CYS A 4 -55.98 -17.56 -10.24
CA CYS A 4 -56.27 -17.31 -8.84
C CYS A 4 -57.06 -18.53 -8.33
N ASN A 5 -56.51 -19.27 -7.35
CA ASN A 5 -57.10 -20.47 -6.72
C ASN A 5 -57.37 -21.68 -7.65
N GLY A 6 -56.50 -21.96 -8.63
CA GLY A 6 -56.61 -23.16 -9.47
C GLY A 6 -57.74 -23.12 -10.50
N VAL A 7 -58.30 -21.94 -10.79
CA VAL A 7 -59.30 -21.76 -11.85
C VAL A 7 -58.62 -21.23 -13.11
N THR A 8 -58.56 -22.07 -14.14
CA THR A 8 -58.13 -21.69 -15.50
C THR A 8 -59.27 -21.04 -16.28
N PHE A 9 -59.17 -19.74 -16.56
CA PHE A 9 -60.11 -18.99 -17.42
C PHE A 9 -59.83 -19.25 -18.92
N ASN A 10 -60.07 -20.48 -19.39
CA ASN A 10 -59.90 -20.82 -20.80
C ASN A 10 -61.00 -21.73 -21.36
N GLN A 11 -62.22 -21.68 -20.80
CA GLN A 11 -63.39 -22.32 -21.39
C GLN A 11 -64.47 -21.28 -21.73
N PRO A 12 -65.13 -21.40 -22.90
CA PRO A 12 -66.35 -20.66 -23.14
C PRO A 12 -67.37 -21.04 -22.06
N LEU A 13 -68.06 -20.03 -21.52
CA LEU A 13 -69.04 -20.19 -20.44
C LEU A 13 -70.09 -21.25 -20.80
N SER A 14 -69.91 -22.46 -20.28
CA SER A 14 -70.94 -23.50 -20.30
C SER A 14 -71.96 -23.16 -19.21
N LEU A 15 -73.10 -22.64 -19.64
CA LEU A 15 -74.31 -22.44 -18.82
C LEU A 15 -74.83 -23.81 -18.32
N ASN A 16 -74.36 -24.26 -17.17
CA ASN A 16 -75.06 -25.26 -16.37
C ASN A 16 -75.46 -24.62 -15.03
N SER A 17 -76.75 -24.36 -14.88
CA SER A 17 -77.32 -23.30 -14.06
C SER A 17 -77.63 -23.71 -12.61
N SER A 18 -76.71 -24.37 -11.91
CA SER A 18 -77.01 -24.75 -10.51
C SER A 18 -75.97 -24.36 -9.47
N ILE A 19 -74.76 -23.94 -9.85
CA ILE A 19 -73.81 -23.34 -8.90
C ILE A 19 -72.92 -22.34 -9.66
N CYS A 20 -73.53 -21.35 -10.30
CA CYS A 20 -72.78 -20.17 -10.73
C CYS A 20 -72.74 -19.22 -9.54
N PRO A 21 -71.55 -18.84 -9.02
CA PRO A 21 -71.45 -17.75 -8.07
C PRO A 21 -72.10 -16.52 -8.72
N SER A 22 -72.91 -15.76 -7.99
CA SER A 22 -73.50 -14.52 -8.52
C SER A 22 -72.39 -13.58 -9.04
N ASP A 23 -72.70 -12.69 -9.97
CA ASP A 23 -71.73 -11.71 -10.52
C ASP A 23 -70.96 -10.97 -9.41
N GLU A 24 -71.61 -10.74 -8.27
CA GLU A 24 -71.04 -10.14 -7.07
C GLU A 24 -69.91 -10.97 -6.43
N VAL A 25 -70.05 -12.30 -6.39
CA VAL A 25 -69.00 -13.21 -5.89
C VAL A 25 -67.78 -13.20 -6.82
N CYS A 26 -68.01 -13.15 -8.13
CA CYS A 26 -66.93 -13.12 -9.12
C CYS A 26 -66.19 -11.77 -9.09
N GLN A 27 -66.91 -10.66 -8.95
CA GLN A 27 -66.35 -9.32 -8.79
C GLN A 27 -65.51 -9.18 -7.52
N LYS A 28 -65.98 -9.75 -6.41
CA LYS A 28 -65.23 -9.79 -5.14
C LYS A 28 -63.94 -10.60 -5.26
N ALA A 29 -64.00 -11.80 -5.84
CA ALA A 29 -62.80 -12.62 -6.06
C ALA A 29 -61.76 -11.94 -6.97
N ASN A 30 -62.21 -11.18 -7.98
CA ASN A 30 -61.33 -10.39 -8.84
C ASN A 30 -60.66 -9.24 -8.06
N ALA A 31 -61.42 -8.52 -7.24
CA ALA A 31 -60.88 -7.46 -6.38
C ALA A 31 -59.83 -8.02 -5.38
N ASP A 32 -60.10 -9.17 -4.77
CA ASP A 32 -59.18 -9.85 -3.86
C ASP A 32 -57.89 -10.30 -4.56
N CYS A 33 -58.00 -10.82 -5.80
CA CYS A 33 -56.86 -11.22 -6.63
C CYS A 33 -55.98 -10.00 -6.99
N LEU A 34 -56.60 -8.88 -7.39
CA LEU A 34 -55.88 -7.63 -7.70
C LEU A 34 -55.16 -7.05 -6.46
N LEU A 35 -55.80 -7.08 -5.29
CA LEU A 35 -55.17 -6.64 -4.05
C LEU A 35 -53.95 -7.50 -3.71
N ARG A 36 -54.05 -8.82 -3.89
CA ARG A 36 -52.93 -9.74 -3.67
C ARG A 36 -51.79 -9.53 -4.67
N GLU A 37 -52.11 -9.28 -5.94
CA GLU A 37 -51.11 -8.91 -6.95
C GLU A 37 -50.38 -7.61 -6.58
N GLN A 38 -51.09 -6.59 -6.09
CA GLN A 38 -50.49 -5.33 -5.61
C GLN A 38 -49.63 -5.52 -4.36
N GLN A 39 -50.07 -6.35 -3.40
CA GLN A 39 -49.29 -6.65 -2.20
C GLN A 39 -48.01 -7.41 -2.55
N LEU A 40 -48.10 -8.39 -3.45
CA LEU A 40 -46.94 -9.16 -3.88
C LEU A 40 -45.95 -8.31 -4.68
N SER A 41 -46.44 -7.39 -5.52
CA SER A 41 -45.57 -6.46 -6.24
C SER A 41 -44.86 -5.50 -5.31
N ALA A 42 -45.55 -4.98 -4.28
CA ALA A 42 -44.93 -4.16 -3.23
C ALA A 42 -43.85 -4.94 -2.47
N GLN A 43 -44.14 -6.17 -2.03
CA GLN A 43 -43.17 -7.03 -1.34
C GLN A 43 -41.94 -7.35 -2.21
N LEU A 44 -42.13 -7.60 -3.50
CA LEU A 44 -41.03 -7.85 -4.43
C LEU A 44 -40.14 -6.60 -4.58
N THR A 45 -40.74 -5.41 -4.67
CA THR A 45 -39.98 -4.16 -4.76
C THR A 45 -39.21 -3.87 -3.48
N GLU A 46 -39.80 -4.14 -2.31
CA GLU A 46 -39.12 -3.99 -1.02
C GLU A 46 -37.95 -4.97 -0.89
N ALA A 47 -38.15 -6.24 -1.25
CA ALA A 47 -37.09 -7.24 -1.22
C ALA A 47 -35.93 -6.90 -2.18
N GLN A 48 -36.24 -6.37 -3.38
CA GLN A 48 -35.23 -5.90 -4.33
C GLN A 48 -34.43 -4.70 -3.78
N GLN A 49 -35.10 -3.75 -3.11
CA GLN A 49 -34.44 -2.60 -2.49
C GLN A 49 -33.54 -3.03 -1.33
N GLN A 50 -33.98 -3.97 -0.50
CA GLN A 50 -33.18 -4.52 0.59
C GLN A 50 -31.94 -5.25 0.07
N ALA A 51 -32.08 -6.11 -0.94
CA ALA A 51 -30.97 -6.80 -1.56
C ALA A 51 -29.96 -5.83 -2.20
N ALA A 52 -30.44 -4.76 -2.85
CA ALA A 52 -29.58 -3.72 -3.41
C ALA A 52 -28.83 -2.94 -2.31
N ALA A 53 -29.50 -2.61 -1.21
CA ALA A 53 -28.90 -1.94 -0.07
C ALA A 53 -27.82 -2.80 0.61
N GLU A 54 -28.09 -4.10 0.79
CA GLU A 54 -27.14 -5.05 1.36
C GLU A 54 -25.92 -5.26 0.44
N LEU A 55 -26.15 -5.38 -0.86
CA LEU A 55 -25.07 -5.44 -1.85
C LEU A 55 -24.20 -4.17 -1.81
N ASN A 56 -24.82 -3.00 -1.69
CA ASN A 56 -24.08 -1.75 -1.59
C ASN A 56 -23.26 -1.71 -0.29
N LYS A 57 -23.80 -2.19 0.83
CA LYS A 57 -23.07 -2.29 2.10
C LYS A 57 -21.85 -3.20 1.96
N ILE A 58 -22.01 -4.40 1.40
CA ILE A 58 -20.91 -5.34 1.17
C ILE A 58 -19.84 -4.73 0.26
N LYS A 59 -20.24 -4.02 -0.81
CA LYS A 59 -19.30 -3.32 -1.70
C LYS A 59 -18.50 -2.25 -0.97
N GLN A 60 -19.14 -1.47 -0.09
CA GLN A 60 -18.45 -0.44 0.69
C GLN A 60 -17.47 -1.07 1.68
N GLU A 61 -17.85 -2.16 2.35
CA GLU A 61 -16.97 -2.89 3.27
C GLU A 61 -15.75 -3.49 2.53
N HIS A 62 -15.97 -4.07 1.34
CA HIS A 62 -14.88 -4.59 0.52
C HIS A 62 -13.93 -3.49 0.05
N LEU A 63 -14.48 -2.35 -0.42
CA LEU A 63 -13.68 -1.20 -0.84
C LEU A 63 -12.84 -0.65 0.32
N LEU A 64 -13.41 -0.55 1.52
CA LEU A 64 -12.68 -0.11 2.70
C LEU A 64 -11.53 -1.07 3.00
N ARG A 65 -11.79 -2.38 2.94
CA ARG A 65 -10.76 -3.39 3.19
C ARG A 65 -9.62 -3.33 2.16
N GLU A 66 -9.94 -3.11 0.90
CA GLU A 66 -8.96 -2.92 -0.16
C GLU A 66 -8.09 -1.68 0.09
N GLN A 67 -8.70 -0.57 0.48
CA GLN A 67 -7.96 0.64 0.86
C GLN A 67 -7.02 0.42 2.06
N GLU A 68 -7.44 -0.37 3.06
CA GLU A 68 -6.57 -0.74 4.19
C GLU A 68 -5.38 -1.60 3.75
N LEU A 69 -5.61 -2.55 2.84
CA LEU A 69 -4.55 -3.41 2.31
C LEU A 69 -3.52 -2.60 1.52
N LEU A 70 -3.97 -1.67 0.68
CA LEU A 70 -3.09 -0.77 -0.07
C LEU A 70 -2.25 0.12 0.85
N LYS A 71 -2.84 0.63 1.94
CA LYS A 71 -2.09 1.37 2.96
C LYS A 71 -1.01 0.52 3.63
N LYS A 72 -1.33 -0.74 3.94
CA LYS A 72 -0.35 -1.68 4.53
C LYS A 72 0.76 -2.03 3.55
N GLU A 73 0.44 -2.24 2.28
CA GLU A 73 1.44 -2.48 1.24
C GLU A 73 2.41 -1.31 1.09
N GLN A 74 1.89 -0.08 1.09
CA GLN A 74 2.72 1.12 1.09
C GLN A 74 3.63 1.20 2.33
N GLN A 75 3.07 0.97 3.51
CA GLN A 75 3.85 0.96 4.76
C GLN A 75 4.98 -0.08 4.71
N LEU A 76 4.67 -1.31 4.27
CA LEU A 76 5.67 -2.37 4.15
C LEU A 76 6.77 -2.01 3.13
N THR A 77 6.40 -1.34 2.05
CA THR A 77 7.35 -0.86 1.04
C THR A 77 8.29 0.20 1.61
N ASP A 78 7.77 1.12 2.42
CA ASP A 78 8.56 2.16 3.07
C ASP A 78 9.50 1.57 4.14
N GLU A 79 9.03 0.60 4.92
CA GLU A 79 9.87 -0.17 5.86
C GLU A 79 10.97 -0.96 5.15
N LEU A 80 10.67 -1.60 4.01
CA LEU A 80 11.68 -2.30 3.22
C LEU A 80 12.75 -1.32 2.67
N LYS A 81 12.35 -0.10 2.32
CA LYS A 81 13.25 0.93 1.82
C LYS A 81 14.21 1.41 2.90
N THR A 82 13.75 1.62 4.13
CA THR A 82 14.60 2.02 5.27
C THR A 82 15.56 0.89 5.68
N LEU A 83 15.12 -0.37 5.61
CA LEU A 83 16.01 -1.53 5.83
C LEU A 83 17.09 -1.65 4.74
N ARG A 84 16.75 -1.35 3.48
CA ARG A 84 17.71 -1.41 2.37
C ARG A 84 18.76 -0.30 2.46
N ASN A 85 18.35 0.89 2.85
CA ASN A 85 19.20 2.07 3.00
C ASN A 85 19.03 2.63 4.41
N PRO A 86 19.76 2.08 5.41
CA PRO A 86 19.63 2.56 6.78
C PRO A 86 19.88 4.07 6.84
N PRO A 87 19.17 4.83 7.69
CA PRO A 87 19.43 6.25 7.84
C PRO A 87 20.86 6.45 8.34
N TRP A 88 21.67 7.16 7.56
CA TRP A 88 23.05 7.48 7.90
C TRP A 88 23.12 8.92 8.38
N LYS A 89 23.72 9.13 9.55
CA LYS A 89 23.99 10.45 10.10
C LYS A 89 25.41 10.86 9.74
N TYR A 90 25.57 12.01 9.12
CA TYR A 90 26.89 12.60 8.95
C TYR A 90 27.46 13.02 10.31
N ILE A 91 28.66 12.54 10.65
CA ILE A 91 29.29 12.82 11.96
C ILE A 91 30.53 13.72 11.87
N GLY A 92 30.97 14.08 10.65
CA GLY A 92 32.00 15.09 10.42
C GLY A 92 33.10 14.68 9.45
N CYS A 93 34.05 15.61 9.26
CA CYS A 93 35.28 15.41 8.51
C CYS A 93 36.39 14.97 9.46
N TYR A 94 37.00 13.81 9.22
CA TYR A 94 37.98 13.21 10.10
C TYR A 94 39.33 13.03 9.42
N THR A 95 40.43 13.14 10.17
CA THR A 95 41.78 12.80 9.70
C THR A 95 41.90 11.31 9.43
N ASP A 96 42.60 10.94 8.36
CA ASP A 96 42.96 9.56 8.06
C ASP A 96 44.47 9.42 7.90
N THR A 97 44.98 8.19 7.89
CA THR A 97 46.39 7.87 7.65
C THR A 97 46.49 6.59 6.82
N ASP A 98 47.69 6.18 6.44
CA ASP A 98 47.89 4.90 5.74
C ASP A 98 47.43 3.68 6.55
N LEU A 99 47.34 3.79 7.88
CA LEU A 99 46.83 2.73 8.76
C LEU A 99 45.30 2.60 8.74
N ARG A 100 44.61 3.57 8.12
CA ARG A 100 43.17 3.68 7.89
C ARG A 100 42.30 3.67 9.16
N VAL A 101 41.55 4.76 9.37
CA VAL A 101 40.58 4.88 10.47
C VAL A 101 39.48 3.82 10.35
N LEU A 102 38.91 3.69 9.16
CA LEU A 102 37.95 2.64 8.78
C LEU A 102 38.65 1.70 7.80
N ARG A 103 38.74 0.41 8.15
CA ARG A 103 39.52 -0.57 7.37
C ARG A 103 38.95 -1.98 7.37
N ASP A 104 37.69 -2.13 7.75
CA ASP A 104 37.06 -3.45 7.78
C ASP A 104 36.67 -3.86 6.34
N ASP A 105 36.16 -2.93 5.53
CA ASP A 105 35.95 -3.12 4.09
C ASP A 105 36.37 -1.87 3.30
N TYR A 106 36.72 -2.05 2.01
CA TYR A 106 37.15 -0.98 1.11
C TYR A 106 36.60 -1.18 -0.31
N LYS A 107 36.23 -0.08 -0.95
CA LYS A 107 35.89 -0.03 -2.37
C LYS A 107 36.38 1.27 -3.00
N LYS A 108 36.86 1.17 -4.24
CA LYS A 108 37.20 2.32 -5.09
C LYS A 108 36.36 2.27 -6.37
N ASP A 109 35.81 3.40 -6.77
CA ASP A 109 34.95 3.48 -7.96
C ASP A 109 35.08 4.85 -8.63
N ASN A 110 35.29 4.87 -9.95
CA ASN A 110 35.43 6.13 -10.71
C ASN A 110 34.12 6.92 -10.80
N ASN A 111 33.00 6.34 -10.41
CA ASN A 111 31.70 7.00 -10.30
C ASN A 111 31.19 7.02 -8.86
N MET A 112 32.10 7.02 -7.86
CA MET A 112 31.71 6.97 -6.45
C MET A 112 30.71 8.07 -6.08
N THR A 113 29.71 7.69 -5.29
CA THR A 113 28.77 8.61 -4.61
C THR A 113 28.66 8.23 -3.13
N ARG A 114 28.16 9.16 -2.30
CA ARG A 114 27.88 8.85 -0.89
C ARG A 114 26.88 7.70 -0.75
N ASP A 115 25.85 7.67 -1.59
CA ASP A 115 24.82 6.63 -1.56
C ASP A 115 25.37 5.26 -1.96
N MET A 116 26.29 5.21 -2.93
CA MET A 116 26.97 3.97 -3.31
C MET A 116 27.82 3.43 -2.15
N CYS A 117 28.55 4.31 -1.45
CA CYS A 117 29.35 3.90 -0.30
C CYS A 117 28.47 3.46 0.88
N ALA A 118 27.41 4.21 1.17
CA ALA A 118 26.40 3.87 2.17
C ALA A 118 25.77 2.48 1.94
N ALA A 119 25.42 2.17 0.68
CA ALA A 119 24.87 0.88 0.30
C ALA A 119 25.89 -0.25 0.43
N PHE A 120 27.15 -0.02 0.04
CA PHE A 120 28.24 -0.99 0.20
C PHE A 120 28.49 -1.31 1.67
N CYS A 121 28.50 -0.29 2.53
CA CYS A 121 28.75 -0.43 3.97
C CYS A 121 27.50 -0.75 4.81
N LYS A 122 26.39 -1.17 4.20
CA LYS A 122 25.12 -1.45 4.92
C LYS A 122 25.25 -2.46 6.07
N GLY A 123 26.27 -3.32 6.04
CA GLY A 123 26.56 -4.31 7.09
C GLY A 123 27.40 -3.79 8.25
N ARG A 124 27.88 -2.54 8.19
CA ARG A 124 28.79 -1.93 9.16
C ARG A 124 28.15 -0.81 9.96
N LYS A 125 28.81 -0.40 11.04
CA LYS A 125 28.39 0.76 11.86
C LYS A 125 28.71 2.11 11.22
N TYR A 126 29.84 2.20 10.53
CA TYR A 126 30.33 3.43 9.89
C TYR A 126 30.64 3.19 8.41
N TYR A 127 30.44 4.23 7.63
CA TYR A 127 31.09 4.37 6.34
C TYR A 127 31.79 5.71 6.23
N GLY A 128 32.80 5.78 5.38
CA GLY A 128 33.50 7.00 5.08
C GLY A 128 33.87 7.07 3.61
N VAL A 129 33.81 8.28 3.07
CA VAL A 129 34.25 8.57 1.70
C VAL A 129 35.48 9.46 1.74
N GLN A 130 36.46 9.13 0.90
CA GLN A 130 37.75 9.83 0.83
C GLN A 130 38.19 9.99 -0.61
N PHE A 131 38.99 11.04 -0.86
CA PHE A 131 39.72 11.25 -2.11
C PHE A 131 38.84 10.99 -3.33
N TYR A 132 37.64 11.61 -3.36
CA TYR A 132 36.65 11.64 -4.44
C TYR A 132 36.08 10.30 -4.97
N ILE A 133 36.79 9.19 -4.81
CA ILE A 133 36.49 7.86 -5.40
C ILE A 133 36.56 6.70 -4.39
N GLU A 134 37.05 6.95 -3.18
CA GLU A 134 37.28 5.89 -2.20
C GLU A 134 36.15 5.81 -1.18
N CYS A 135 35.82 4.57 -0.80
CA CYS A 135 34.83 4.22 0.19
C CYS A 135 35.43 3.23 1.18
N PHE A 136 35.23 3.49 2.46
CA PHE A 136 35.74 2.70 3.57
C PHE A 136 34.60 2.38 4.52
N CYS A 137 34.59 1.16 5.06
CA CYS A 137 33.61 0.75 6.07
C CYS A 137 34.32 0.32 7.36
N GLY A 138 33.63 0.44 8.49
CA GLY A 138 34.11 -0.13 9.74
C GLY A 138 33.08 -0.16 10.84
N ASP A 139 33.29 -1.05 11.81
CA ASP A 139 32.46 -1.13 13.01
C ASP A 139 32.99 -0.27 14.16
N ALA A 140 34.25 0.17 14.05
CA ALA A 140 34.92 1.07 14.98
C ALA A 140 36.03 1.85 14.27
N PHE A 141 36.49 2.95 14.91
CA PHE A 141 37.71 3.63 14.50
C PHE A 141 38.92 2.84 15.01
N ARG A 142 39.78 2.38 14.09
CA ARG A 142 40.91 1.49 14.42
C ARG A 142 42.16 2.20 14.89
N ILE A 143 42.22 3.51 14.69
CA ILE A 143 43.32 4.39 15.09
C ILE A 143 42.74 5.72 15.60
N ALA A 144 43.59 6.51 16.27
CA ALA A 144 43.23 7.86 16.65
C ALA A 144 42.91 8.72 15.41
N THR A 145 41.89 9.56 15.53
CA THR A 145 41.45 10.47 14.49
C THR A 145 40.88 11.74 15.11
N GLU A 146 40.98 12.84 14.39
CA GLU A 146 40.52 14.16 14.83
C GLU A 146 39.45 14.67 13.87
N ASN A 147 38.40 15.28 14.43
CA ASN A 147 37.43 16.03 13.66
C ASN A 147 38.07 17.36 13.24
N VAL A 148 38.08 17.64 11.94
CA VAL A 148 38.71 18.81 11.35
C VAL A 148 37.69 19.65 10.58
N PRO A 149 38.00 20.92 10.25
CA PRO A 149 37.09 21.77 9.51
C PRO A 149 36.64 21.17 8.17
N GLU A 150 35.39 21.40 7.79
CA GLU A 150 34.74 20.79 6.61
C GLU A 150 35.43 21.09 5.28
N ASN A 151 36.19 22.19 5.18
CA ASN A 151 36.96 22.53 3.99
C ASN A 151 38.06 21.48 3.68
N HIS A 152 38.52 20.70 4.66
CA HIS A 152 39.44 19.59 4.46
C HIS A 152 38.77 18.38 3.76
N CYS A 153 37.44 18.28 3.82
CA CYS A 153 36.64 17.27 3.13
C CYS A 153 35.78 17.91 2.02
N SER A 154 36.39 18.76 1.20
CA SER A 154 35.69 19.53 0.15
C SER A 154 35.78 18.93 -1.25
N MET A 155 36.53 17.84 -1.46
CA MET A 155 36.63 17.21 -2.78
C MET A 155 35.27 16.65 -3.17
N LYS A 156 34.83 16.91 -4.40
CA LYS A 156 33.56 16.37 -4.91
C LYS A 156 33.68 14.89 -5.21
N CYS A 157 32.62 14.13 -4.95
CA CYS A 157 32.51 12.75 -5.39
C CYS A 157 32.64 12.66 -6.91
N ALA A 158 33.29 11.62 -7.44
CA ALA A 158 33.45 11.50 -8.88
C ALA A 158 32.12 11.29 -9.63
N GLY A 159 31.16 10.61 -8.99
CA GLY A 159 29.83 10.37 -9.55
C GLY A 159 28.75 11.35 -9.11
N GLY A 160 29.07 12.47 -8.43
CA GLY A 160 28.03 13.37 -7.91
C GLY A 160 28.53 14.69 -7.32
N SER A 161 27.60 15.56 -6.93
CA SER A 161 27.90 16.94 -6.47
C SER A 161 28.16 17.07 -4.96
N LEU A 162 28.01 15.99 -4.20
CA LEU A 162 28.33 15.95 -2.77
C LEU A 162 29.85 15.82 -2.55
N ASN A 163 30.33 16.12 -1.35
CA ASN A 163 31.76 15.99 -1.05
C ASN A 163 32.12 14.55 -0.65
N CYS A 164 33.23 14.03 -1.15
CA CYS A 164 33.79 12.72 -0.84
C CYS A 164 35.21 12.85 -0.29
N GLY A 165 35.34 13.56 0.82
CA GLY A 165 36.56 13.69 1.60
C GLY A 165 37.63 14.59 0.97
N GLY A 166 38.88 14.25 1.24
CA GLY A 166 40.08 14.94 0.80
C GLY A 166 41.28 13.99 0.86
N SER A 167 42.50 14.49 0.58
CA SER A 167 43.72 13.69 0.80
C SER A 167 43.89 13.40 2.28
N HIS A 168 43.81 12.12 2.69
CA HIS A 168 43.82 11.69 4.10
C HIS A 168 42.79 12.42 4.98
N LYS A 169 41.63 12.72 4.39
CA LYS A 169 40.50 13.37 5.05
C LYS A 169 39.22 12.68 4.62
N MET A 170 38.42 12.24 5.57
CA MET A 170 37.28 11.36 5.32
C MET A 170 36.01 12.00 5.85
N ASN A 171 34.98 12.14 4.99
CA ASN A 171 33.64 12.40 5.50
C ASN A 171 33.12 11.09 6.09
N ILE A 172 32.86 11.04 7.40
CA ILE A 172 32.37 9.82 8.07
C ILE A 172 30.89 9.97 8.41
N PHE A 173 30.18 8.85 8.24
CA PHE A 173 28.77 8.70 8.54
C PHE A 173 28.57 7.49 9.46
N GLU A 174 27.64 7.63 10.40
CA GLU A 174 27.26 6.61 11.36
C GLU A 174 25.84 6.12 11.08
N LYS A 175 25.63 4.81 11.18
CA LYS A 175 24.30 4.21 11.07
C LYS A 175 23.44 4.66 12.25
N VAL A 176 22.25 5.20 11.96
CA VAL A 176 21.23 5.51 12.96
C VAL A 176 20.39 4.25 13.19
N TYR A 177 20.28 3.85 14.46
CA TYR A 177 19.41 2.78 14.94
C TYR A 177 18.11 3.36 15.50
#